data_AF-A0A484ZCB9-F1
#
_entry.id   AF-A0A484ZCB9-F1
#
_cell.length_a   1.000
_cell.length_b   1.000
_cell.length_c   1.000
_cell.angle_alpha   90.00
_cell.angle_beta   90.00
_cell.angle_gamma   90.00
#
_symmetry.space_group_name_H-M   'P 1'
#
loop_
_entity.id
_entity.type
_entity.pdbx_description
1 polymer ?
#
loop_
_entity_poly.entity_id
_entity_poly.type
_entity_poly.pdbx_seq_one_letter_code
_entity_poly.pdbx_strand_id
1 'polypeptide(L)' 'MIRVNAERLWSTLEMMAQIGGTPAGGVTRLALSEEDRIARNLLRDWALEAGFTCDVDSMGNMFIRRAGKNRRLPRS' A
#
# COMPACT_ATOMS: atom_id res chain seq x y z
N MET A 1 13.09 -0.96 22.50
CA MET A 1 12.38 0.02 21.67
C MET A 1 12.18 -0.60 20.29
N ILE A 2 10.94 -0.69 19.81
CA ILE A 2 10.68 -1.13 18.43
C ILE A 2 11.10 0.01 17.51
N ARG A 3 11.91 -0.27 16.49
CA ARG A 3 12.31 0.70 15.46
C ARG A 3 11.86 0.21 14.09
N VAL A 4 11.51 1.16 13.24
CA VAL A 4 11.26 0.88 11.82
C VAL A 4 12.60 0.66 11.10
N ASN A 5 12.59 -0.18 10.05
CA ASN A 5 13.72 -0.29 9.14
C ASN A 5 13.61 0.85 8.11
N ALA A 6 14.49 1.85 8.23
CA ALA A 6 14.49 3.05 7.39
C ALA A 6 14.86 2.76 5.93
N GLU A 7 15.84 1.89 5.71
CA GLU A 7 16.29 1.48 4.37
C GLU A 7 15.16 0.80 3.61
N ARG A 8 14.51 -0.19 4.24
CA ARG A 8 13.36 -0.87 3.64
C ARG A 8 12.22 0.11 3.30
N LEU A 9 11.93 1.04 4.22
CA LEU A 9 10.91 2.06 3.97
C LEU A 9 11.27 2.93 2.76
N TRP A 10 12.52 3.39 2.69
CA TRP A 10 13.00 4.20 1.58
C TRP A 10 12.88 3.47 0.24
N SER A 11 13.36 2.22 0.15
CA SER A 11 13.24 1.43 -1.08
C SER A 11 11.79 1.20 -1.51
N THR A 12 10.86 1.02 -0.57
CA THR A 12 9.42 0.90 -0.92
C THR A 12 8.82 2.21 -1.42
N LEU A 13 9.25 3.36 -0.90
CA LEU A 13 8.84 4.66 -1.41
C LEU A 13 9.35 4.88 -2.84
N GLU A 14 10.63 4.55 -3.09
CA GLU A 14 11.23 4.64 -4.42
C GLU A 14 10.51 3.75 -5.44
N MET A 15 10.21 2.50 -5.08
CA MET A 15 9.49 1.57 -5.96
C MET A 15 8.08 2.07 -6.28
N MET A 16 7.37 2.60 -5.28
CA MET A 16 6.03 3.18 -5.47
C MET A 16 6.06 4.45 -6.33
N ALA A 17 7.12 5.25 -6.25
CA ALA A 17 7.29 6.49 -7.01
C ALA A 17 7.56 6.25 -8.51
N GLN A 18 8.10 5.08 -8.89
CA GLN A 18 8.28 4.73 -10.30
C GLN A 18 6.92 4.59 -11.03
N ILE A 19 5.85 4.26 -10.31
CA ILE A 19 4.52 4.06 -10.89
C ILE A 19 3.81 5.40 -11.05
N GLY A 20 3.81 5.91 -12.28
CA GLY A 20 3.34 7.27 -12.60
C GLY A 20 4.44 8.33 -12.48
N GLY A 21 5.72 7.91 -12.39
CA GLY A 21 6.85 8.83 -12.37
C GLY A 21 6.91 9.68 -13.64
N THR A 22 7.20 10.97 -13.47
CA THR A 22 7.26 11.94 -14.56
C THR A 22 8.70 12.39 -14.85
N PRO A 23 9.02 12.84 -16.08
CA PRO A 23 10.36 13.37 -16.39
C PRO A 23 10.77 14.57 -15.53
N ALA A 24 9.81 15.31 -14.95
CA ALA A 24 10.06 16.44 -14.06
C ALA A 24 10.39 16.01 -12.61
N GLY A 25 10.48 14.71 -12.32
CA GLY A 25 10.80 14.18 -11.00
C GLY A 25 9.60 14.09 -10.03
N GLY A 26 8.39 14.40 -10.48
CA GLY A 26 7.15 14.20 -9.74
C GLY A 26 6.45 12.88 -10.07
N VAL A 27 5.29 12.64 -9.47
CA VAL A 27 4.41 11.51 -9.78
C VAL A 27 3.04 12.04 -10.20
N THR A 28 2.56 11.61 -11.37
CA THR A 28 1.19 11.81 -11.81
C THR A 28 0.50 10.46 -11.86
N ARG A 29 -0.40 10.22 -10.91
CA ARG A 29 -1.17 9.00 -10.79
C ARG A 29 -2.61 9.35 -10.46
N LEU A 30 -3.42 9.48 -11.50
CA LEU A 30 -4.83 9.85 -11.36
C LEU A 30 -5.62 8.67 -10.80
N ALA A 31 -6.61 8.95 -9.95
CA ALA A 31 -7.47 7.89 -9.41
C ALA A 31 -8.15 7.12 -10.55
N LEU A 32 -8.21 5.79 -10.42
CA LEU A 32 -8.77 4.87 -11.42
C LEU A 32 -8.00 4.79 -12.74
N SER A 33 -6.81 5.40 -12.84
CA SER A 33 -5.92 5.17 -13.97
C SER A 33 -5.25 3.80 -13.89
N GLU A 34 -4.60 3.39 -14.98
CA GLU A 34 -3.85 2.15 -15.02
C GLU A 34 -2.67 2.16 -14.02
N GLU A 35 -1.99 3.31 -13.88
CA GLU A 35 -0.92 3.50 -12.92
C GLU A 35 -1.44 3.38 -11.47
N ASP A 36 -2.63 3.93 -11.18
CA ASP A 36 -3.27 3.76 -9.87
C ASP A 36 -3.60 2.28 -9.59
N ARG A 37 -4.12 1.56 -10.58
CA ARG A 37 -4.36 0.11 -10.48
C ARG A 37 -3.07 -0.66 -10.20
N ILE A 38 -1.97 -0.36 -10.89
CA ILE A 38 -0.68 -1.01 -10.71
C ILE A 38 -0.12 -0.71 -9.31
N ALA A 39 -0.14 0.55 -8.88
CA ALA A 39 0.33 0.96 -7.55
C ALA A 39 -0.45 0.28 -6.42
N ARG A 40 -1.78 0.18 -6.56
CA ARG A 40 -2.65 -0.50 -5.59
C ARG A 40 -2.38 -2.00 -5.53
N ASN A 41 -2.14 -2.65 -6.67
CA ASN A 41 -1.77 -4.06 -6.71
C ASN A 41 -0.42 -4.30 -6.04
N LEU A 42 0.58 -3.46 -6.30
CA LEU A 42 1.89 -3.55 -5.65
C LEU A 42 1.76 -3.45 -4.11
N LEU A 43 0.99 -2.47 -3.64
CA LEU A 43 0.74 -2.29 -2.21
C LEU A 43 0.01 -3.49 -1.59
N ARG A 44 -0.99 -4.02 -2.29
CA ARG A 44 -1.70 -5.25 -1.89
C ARG A 44 -0.72 -6.42 -1.78
N ASP A 45 0.14 -6.61 -2.76
CA ASP A 45 1.05 -7.75 -2.82
C ASP A 45 2.06 -7.69 -1.66
N TRP A 46 2.63 -6.52 -1.35
CA TRP A 46 3.46 -6.33 -0.15
C TRP A 46 2.71 -6.62 1.15
N ALA A 47 1.44 -6.21 1.24
CA ALA A 47 0.62 -6.48 2.42
C ALA A 47 0.37 -7.98 2.62
N LEU A 48 0.05 -8.71 1.54
CA LEU A 48 -0.15 -10.15 1.57
C LEU A 48 1.14 -10.89 1.93
N GLU A 49 2.28 -10.49 1.37
CA GLU A 49 3.60 -11.05 1.70
C GLU A 49 3.97 -10.81 3.18
N ALA A 50 3.60 -9.65 3.72
CA ALA A 50 3.76 -9.34 5.15
C ALA A 50 2.76 -10.06 6.07
N GLY A 51 1.86 -10.90 5.52
CA GLY A 51 0.86 -11.67 6.27
C GLY A 51 -0.36 -10.86 6.71
N PHE A 52 -0.63 -9.72 6.06
CA PHE A 52 -1.84 -8.94 6.27
C PHE A 52 -2.93 -9.35 5.29
N THR A 53 -4.18 -8.99 5.61
CA THR A 53 -5.31 -9.11 4.66
C THR A 53 -5.54 -7.79 3.96
N CYS A 54 -6.00 -7.82 2.72
CA CYS A 54 -6.36 -6.62 1.96
C CYS A 54 -7.79 -6.74 1.44
N ASP A 55 -8.64 -5.76 1.75
CA ASP A 55 -10.03 -5.66 1.29
C ASP A 55 -10.20 -4.34 0.50
N VAL A 56 -11.08 -4.31 -0.50
CA VAL A 56 -11.46 -3.09 -1.23
C VAL A 56 -12.98 -2.94 -1.20
N ASP A 57 -13.48 -1.76 -0.82
CA ASP A 57 -14.92 -1.49 -0.76
C ASP A 57 -15.50 -1.09 -2.14
N SER A 58 -16.82 -0.89 -2.20
CA SER A 58 -17.52 -0.48 -3.42
C SER A 58 -17.14 0.91 -3.92
N MET A 59 -16.49 1.74 -3.09
CA MET A 59 -16.02 3.08 -3.45
C MET A 59 -14.53 3.09 -3.85
N GLY A 60 -13.86 1.94 -3.82
CA GLY A 60 -12.45 1.80 -4.20
C GLY A 60 -11.46 2.11 -3.07
N ASN A 61 -11.93 2.28 -1.83
CA ASN A 61 -11.02 2.41 -0.69
C ASN A 61 -10.38 1.06 -0.38
N MET A 62 -9.07 1.06 -0.14
CA MET A 62 -8.30 -0.14 0.14
C MET A 62 -7.95 -0.19 1.63
N PHE A 63 -8.27 -1.32 2.28
CA PHE A 63 -8.03 -1.57 3.70
C PHE A 63 -7.02 -2.70 3.87
N ILE A 64 -5.87 -2.41 4.47
CA ILE A 64 -4.86 -3.40 4.83
C ILE A 64 -4.92 -3.63 6.33
N ARG A 65 -5.14 -4.89 6.74
CA ARG A 65 -5.39 -5.24 8.13
C ARG A 65 -4.40 -6.27 8.66
N ARG A 66 -3.78 -5.90 9.78
CA ARG A 66 -3.14 -6.85 10.70
C ARG A 66 -4.15 -7.35 11.72
N ALA A 67 -4.29 -8.67 11.84
CA ALA A 67 -5.20 -9.24 12.83
C ALA A 67 -4.74 -8.91 14.27
N GLY A 68 -5.64 -8.33 15.07
CA GLY A 68 -5.45 -8.17 16.51
C GLY A 68 -5.57 -9.51 17.24
N LYS A 69 -5.12 -9.55 18.50
CA LYS A 69 -5.18 -10.77 19.33
C LYS A 69 -6.61 -11.28 19.56
N ASN A 70 -7.60 -10.38 19.58
CA ASN A 70 -9.02 -10.73 19.71
C ASN A 70 -9.78 -10.30 18.45
N ARG A 71 -10.28 -11.28 17.68
CA ARG A 71 -10.97 -11.05 16.40
C ARG A 71 -12.42 -10.58 16.57
N ARG A 72 -12.98 -10.61 17.79
CA ARG A 72 -14.36 -10.18 18.10
C ARG A 72 -14.48 -8.70 18.39
N LEU A 73 -13.36 -8.01 18.61
CA LEU A 73 -13.38 -6.56 18.78
C LEU A 73 -13.64 -5.86 17.44
N PRO A 74 -14.25 -4.67 17.46
CA PRO A 74 -14.45 -3.86 16.26
C PRO A 74 -13.15 -3.69 15.47
N ARG A 75 -13.27 -3.58 14.14
CA ARG A 75 -12.16 -3.14 13.31
C ARG A 75 -11.86 -1.69 13.70
N SER A 76 -10.69 -1.44 14.31
CA SER A 76 -10.13 -0.11 14.53
C SER A 76 -9.54 0.45 13.25
#